data_AF-A0A174EW92-F1
#
_entry.id   AF-A0A174EW92-F1
#
_cell.length_a   1.000
_cell.length_b   1.000
_cell.length_c   1.000
_cell.angle_alpha   90.00
_cell.angle_beta   90.00
_cell.angle_gamma   90.00
#
_symmetry.space_group_name_H-M   'P 1'
#
loop_
_entity.id
_entity.type
_entity.pdbx_description
1 polymer ?
#
loop_
_entity_poly.entity_id
_entity_poly.type
_entity_poly.pdbx_seq_one_letter_code
_entity_poly.pdbx_strand_id
1 'polypeptide(L)'
;MAKQTLGVFTENELDRNYMCKILSQVFSSSLDIVPVTLATVHTLAAEPAAILVNITSLAYADKYFPNSQIIFARRFLDSNHLHRLLELPEGTPVLVANKPRRIAEDLVENLQQLGINHLNYIPYWPGCDIDTTPYDTVVYAGFRSYCPENKKVYINLGYRNITPSTLAEIVKIYNLPPDFLNQFHIPVMQQLVSELYHRQDIHTQNQLLKS
;
A
#
# COMPACT_ATOMS: atom_id res chain seq x y z
N MET A 1 25.93 19.93 3.20
CA MET A 1 25.66 19.73 1.76
C MET A 1 24.15 19.83 1.54
N ALA A 2 23.71 20.35 0.40
CA ALA A 2 22.28 20.28 0.04
C ALA A 2 21.87 18.79 -0.09
N LYS A 3 20.69 18.43 0.38
CA LYS A 3 20.17 17.07 0.23
C LYS A 3 19.86 16.81 -1.25
N GLN A 4 19.99 15.56 -1.66
CA GLN A 4 19.55 15.16 -3.00
C GLN A 4 18.03 15.00 -3.00
N THR A 5 17.40 15.25 -4.15
CA THR A 5 15.95 15.14 -4.31
C THR A 5 15.56 13.75 -4.76
N LEU A 6 14.54 13.17 -4.12
CA LEU A 6 13.74 12.05 -4.62
C LEU A 6 12.34 12.57 -4.94
N GLY A 7 11.98 12.58 -6.22
CA GLY A 7 10.63 12.96 -6.62
C GLY A 7 9.67 11.77 -6.51
N VAL A 8 8.44 12.03 -6.07
CA VAL A 8 7.35 11.06 -6.02
C VAL A 8 6.30 11.47 -7.05
N PHE A 9 6.35 10.84 -8.22
CA PHE A 9 5.54 11.22 -9.38
C PHE A 9 4.27 10.36 -9.48
N THR A 10 3.15 10.95 -9.10
CA THR A 10 1.83 10.31 -9.14
C THR A 10 0.72 11.36 -9.23
N GLU A 11 -0.29 11.13 -10.07
CA GLU A 11 -1.41 12.05 -10.20
C GLU A 11 -2.40 11.99 -9.03
N ASN A 12 -2.56 10.81 -8.41
CA ASN A 12 -3.46 10.66 -7.29
C ASN A 12 -2.86 11.33 -6.03
N GLU A 13 -3.50 12.40 -5.57
CA GLU A 13 -3.02 13.19 -4.45
C GLU A 13 -2.90 12.39 -3.15
N LEU A 14 -3.89 11.56 -2.81
CA LEU A 14 -3.85 10.81 -1.56
C LEU A 14 -2.76 9.72 -1.60
N ASP A 15 -2.58 9.03 -2.74
CA ASP A 15 -1.51 8.03 -2.90
C ASP A 15 -0.13 8.71 -2.85
N ARG A 16 0.03 9.84 -3.55
CA ARG A 16 1.26 10.65 -3.54
C ARG A 16 1.60 11.12 -2.13
N ASN A 17 0.65 11.74 -1.42
CA ASN A 17 0.85 12.25 -0.07
C ASN A 17 1.20 11.12 0.90
N TYR A 18 0.53 9.96 0.78
CA TYR A 18 0.83 8.79 1.59
C TYR A 18 2.23 8.22 1.32
N MET A 19 2.65 8.12 0.05
CA MET A 19 4.02 7.70 -0.30
C MET A 19 5.07 8.70 0.18
N CYS A 20 4.85 10.01 -0.02
CA CYS A 20 5.74 11.05 0.49
C CYS A 20 5.88 10.97 2.02
N LYS A 21 4.80 10.67 2.74
CA LYS A 21 4.83 10.48 4.19
C LYS A 21 5.74 9.31 4.59
N ILE A 22 5.55 8.14 3.98
CA ILE A 22 6.37 6.94 4.28
C ILE A 22 7.84 7.23 3.97
N LEU A 23 8.13 7.75 2.77
CA LEU A 23 9.51 8.03 2.37
C LEU A 23 10.14 9.10 3.26
N SER A 24 9.39 10.11 3.69
CA SER A 24 9.89 11.14 4.62
C SER A 24 10.20 10.56 5.99
N GLN A 25 9.39 9.64 6.52
CA GLN A 25 9.69 8.96 7.78
C GLN A 25 11.03 8.24 7.71
N VAL A 26 11.35 7.69 6.54
CA VAL A 26 12.54 6.86 6.33
C VAL A 26 13.77 7.71 6.01
N PHE A 27 13.64 8.63 5.05
CA PHE A 27 14.77 9.25 4.34
C PHE A 27 14.91 10.76 4.59
N SER A 28 14.01 11.41 5.34
CA SER A 28 14.03 12.88 5.50
C SER A 28 15.32 13.44 6.09
N SER A 29 16.14 12.64 6.77
CA SER A 29 17.46 13.05 7.26
C SER A 29 18.49 13.24 6.13
N SER A 30 18.32 12.57 4.98
CA SER A 30 19.31 12.55 3.88
C SER A 30 18.77 12.98 2.52
N LEU A 31 17.47 12.85 2.27
CA LEU A 31 16.82 13.19 1.00
C LEU A 31 15.73 14.23 1.19
N ASP A 32 15.56 15.08 0.17
CA ASP A 32 14.37 15.93 0.01
C ASP A 32 13.32 15.16 -0.79
N ILE A 33 12.20 14.82 -0.12
CA ILE A 33 11.09 14.09 -0.73
C ILE A 33 10.12 15.09 -1.34
N VAL A 34 10.03 15.11 -2.67
CA VAL A 34 9.26 16.13 -3.39
C VAL A 34 8.06 15.49 -4.12
N PRO A 35 6.82 15.89 -3.82
CA PRO A 35 5.65 15.42 -4.58
C PRO A 35 5.65 16.03 -5.99
N VAL A 36 5.42 15.20 -7.01
CA VAL A 36 5.37 15.64 -8.40
C VAL A 36 4.10 15.14 -9.10
N THR A 37 3.53 15.97 -9.97
CA THR A 37 2.45 15.64 -10.91
C THR A 37 2.82 16.14 -12.30
N LEU A 38 2.03 15.78 -13.31
CA LEU A 38 2.15 16.32 -14.66
C LEU A 38 2.02 17.85 -14.66
N ALA A 39 1.22 18.39 -13.75
CA ALA A 39 1.03 19.84 -13.61
C ALA A 39 2.18 20.54 -12.87
N THR A 40 2.98 19.84 -12.04
CA THR A 40 4.06 20.47 -11.26
C THR A 40 5.46 20.06 -11.73
N VAL A 41 5.60 19.13 -12.67
CA VAL A 41 6.91 18.65 -13.12
C VAL A 41 7.81 19.78 -13.66
N HIS A 42 7.22 20.76 -14.33
CA HIS A 42 7.94 21.93 -14.86
C HIS A 42 8.37 22.94 -13.79
N THR A 43 7.89 22.79 -12.55
CA THR A 43 8.27 23.67 -11.42
C THR A 43 9.48 23.14 -10.67
N LEU A 44 10.01 21.97 -11.03
CA LEU A 44 11.24 21.43 -10.43
C LEU A 44 12.44 22.28 -10.84
N ALA A 45 13.27 22.67 -9.87
CA ALA A 45 14.47 23.46 -10.14
C ALA A 45 15.52 22.67 -10.97
N ALA A 46 15.55 21.35 -10.80
CA ALA A 46 16.37 20.41 -11.55
C ALA A 46 15.71 19.04 -11.60
N GLU A 47 16.07 18.23 -12.59
CA GLU A 47 15.63 16.84 -12.70
C GLU A 47 16.23 16.01 -11.55
N PRO A 48 15.43 15.30 -10.74
CA PRO A 48 15.94 14.46 -9.65
C PRO A 48 16.81 13.31 -10.17
N ALA A 49 17.73 12.80 -9.34
CA ALA A 49 18.52 11.61 -9.69
C ALA A 49 17.64 10.35 -9.84
N ALA A 50 16.53 10.29 -9.11
CA ALA A 50 15.54 9.24 -9.24
C ALA A 50 14.12 9.76 -9.04
N ILE A 51 13.16 9.07 -9.67
CA ILE A 51 11.74 9.32 -9.53
C ILE A 51 11.02 8.04 -9.12
N LEU A 52 10.28 8.10 -8.02
CA LEU A 52 9.38 7.02 -7.61
C LEU A 52 8.05 7.18 -8.33
N VAL A 53 7.61 6.14 -9.03
CA VAL A 53 6.35 6.14 -9.79
C VAL A 53 5.45 4.98 -9.38
N ASN A 54 4.14 5.18 -9.44
CA ASN A 54 3.17 4.09 -9.39
C ASN A 54 2.80 3.62 -10.82
N ILE A 55 1.93 2.62 -10.92
CA ILE A 55 1.52 2.04 -12.21
C ILE A 55 0.91 3.06 -13.16
N THR A 56 0.17 4.05 -12.65
CA THR A 56 -0.50 5.04 -13.50
C THR A 56 0.45 6.11 -14.06
N SER A 57 1.57 6.37 -13.36
CA SER A 57 2.56 7.37 -13.78
C SER A 57 3.74 6.77 -14.52
N LEU A 58 3.94 5.44 -14.47
CA LEU A 58 5.04 4.74 -15.12
C LEU A 58 5.13 5.05 -16.63
N ALA A 59 3.99 5.07 -17.34
CA ALA A 59 3.95 5.33 -18.78
C ALA A 59 4.42 6.75 -19.19
N TYR A 60 4.45 7.69 -18.24
CA TYR A 60 4.88 9.06 -18.48
C TYR A 60 6.31 9.32 -17.99
N ALA A 61 6.88 8.41 -17.20
CA ALA A 61 8.11 8.65 -16.44
C ALA A 61 9.28 9.02 -17.36
N ASP A 62 9.57 8.19 -18.37
CA ASP A 62 10.70 8.42 -19.30
C ASP A 62 10.56 9.72 -20.10
N LYS A 63 9.33 10.14 -20.39
CA LYS A 63 9.07 11.39 -21.14
C LYS A 63 9.45 12.63 -20.33
N TYR A 64 9.16 12.63 -19.03
CA TYR A 64 9.34 13.80 -18.17
C TYR A 64 10.63 13.76 -17.35
N PHE A 65 11.22 12.57 -17.21
CA PHE A 65 12.43 12.32 -16.43
C PHE A 65 13.42 11.43 -17.21
N PRO A 66 13.92 11.88 -18.37
CA PRO A 66 14.76 11.07 -19.26
C PRO A 66 16.15 10.74 -18.68
N ASN A 67 16.60 11.47 -17.66
CA ASN A 67 17.90 11.29 -17.01
C ASN A 67 17.78 10.69 -15.59
N SER A 68 16.57 10.65 -15.02
CA SER A 68 16.33 10.02 -13.71
C SER A 68 16.34 8.49 -13.80
N GLN A 69 16.77 7.84 -12.72
CA GLN A 69 16.44 6.43 -12.51
C GLN A 69 14.97 6.29 -12.11
N ILE A 70 14.22 5.48 -12.86
CA ILE A 70 12.80 5.22 -12.58
C ILE A 70 12.67 4.09 -11.56
N ILE A 71 12.10 4.40 -10.39
CA ILE A 71 11.82 3.43 -9.33
C ILE A 71 10.33 3.10 -9.36
N PHE A 72 9.98 1.84 -9.64
CA PHE A 72 8.59 1.41 -9.54
C PHE A 72 8.20 1.13 -8.09
N ALA A 73 7.20 1.84 -7.58
CA ALA A 73 6.69 1.70 -6.23
C ALA A 73 5.94 0.37 -6.06
N ARG A 74 6.67 -0.72 -5.77
CA ARG A 74 6.06 -1.99 -5.32
C ARG A 74 5.42 -1.77 -3.95
N ARG A 75 4.17 -2.25 -3.79
CA ARG A 75 3.34 -2.00 -2.61
C ARG A 75 2.92 -3.29 -1.94
N PHE A 76 2.70 -3.27 -0.63
CA PHE A 76 2.18 -4.43 0.14
C PHE A 76 1.09 -4.02 1.14
N LEU A 77 0.26 -4.98 1.53
CA LEU A 77 -0.74 -4.80 2.59
C LEU A 77 -0.10 -4.98 3.98
N ASP A 78 -0.42 -4.05 4.87
CA ASP A 78 -0.15 -4.16 6.31
C ASP A 78 -1.27 -4.99 6.98
N SER A 79 -0.94 -5.70 8.06
CA SER A 79 -1.85 -6.55 8.83
C SER A 79 -2.92 -5.83 9.67
N ASN A 80 -2.86 -4.50 9.84
CA ASN A 80 -3.68 -3.70 10.76
C ASN A 80 -5.21 -3.85 10.58
N HIS A 81 -5.65 -4.34 9.43
CA HIS A 81 -7.08 -4.49 9.12
C HIS A 81 -7.47 -5.87 8.58
N LEU A 82 -6.53 -6.83 8.56
CA LEU A 82 -6.79 -8.16 8.00
C LEU A 82 -7.71 -9.01 8.88
N HIS A 83 -7.75 -8.78 10.20
CA HIS A 83 -8.62 -9.53 11.12
C HIS A 83 -10.10 -9.52 10.71
N ARG A 84 -10.58 -8.40 10.15
CA ARG A 84 -11.97 -8.25 9.67
C ARG A 84 -12.31 -9.21 8.52
N LEU A 85 -11.31 -9.64 7.76
CA LEU A 85 -11.48 -10.66 6.73
C LEU A 85 -11.58 -12.06 7.33
N LEU A 86 -10.85 -12.31 8.43
CA LEU A 86 -10.84 -13.59 9.13
C LEU A 86 -12.17 -13.88 9.84
N GLU A 87 -12.91 -12.83 10.21
CA GLU A 87 -14.25 -12.93 10.82
C GLU A 87 -15.36 -13.29 9.81
N LEU A 88 -15.10 -13.14 8.50
CA LEU A 88 -16.09 -13.48 7.49
C LEU A 88 -16.24 -15.01 7.35
N PRO A 89 -17.47 -15.52 7.20
CA PRO A 89 -17.71 -16.95 6.99
C PRO A 89 -16.96 -17.50 5.77
N GLU A 90 -16.60 -18.78 5.84
CA GLU A 90 -16.03 -19.51 4.71
C GLU A 90 -16.95 -19.44 3.48
N GLY A 91 -16.36 -19.25 2.30
CA GLY A 91 -17.06 -19.12 1.03
C GLY A 91 -17.76 -17.78 0.80
N THR A 92 -17.63 -16.80 1.72
CA THR A 92 -18.25 -15.48 1.54
C THR A 92 -17.78 -14.83 0.23
N PRO A 93 -18.69 -14.42 -0.67
CA PRO A 93 -18.33 -13.69 -1.87
C PRO A 93 -17.97 -12.24 -1.53
N VAL A 94 -16.79 -11.80 -1.96
CA VAL A 94 -16.22 -10.51 -1.59
C VAL A 94 -15.71 -9.79 -2.84
N LEU A 95 -16.24 -8.60 -3.10
CA LEU A 95 -15.66 -7.71 -4.11
C LEU A 95 -14.38 -7.09 -3.56
N VAL A 96 -13.27 -7.22 -4.27
CA VAL A 96 -11.98 -6.62 -3.93
C VAL A 96 -11.75 -5.42 -4.83
N ALA A 97 -12.08 -4.23 -4.33
CA ALA A 97 -12.11 -3.00 -5.10
C ALA A 97 -10.75 -2.29 -5.14
N ASN A 98 -10.23 -2.05 -6.35
CA ASN A 98 -9.08 -1.18 -6.57
C ASN A 98 -9.07 -0.60 -8.00
N LYS A 99 -8.09 0.26 -8.32
CA LYS A 99 -7.90 0.83 -9.65
C LYS A 99 -6.42 0.97 -9.99
N PRO A 100 -5.98 0.63 -11.22
CA PRO A 100 -6.73 -0.04 -12.30
C PRO A 100 -6.98 -1.54 -12.04
N ARG A 101 -7.63 -2.24 -12.99
CA ARG A 101 -7.89 -3.69 -12.98
C ARG A 101 -6.75 -4.52 -12.39
N ARG A 102 -5.53 -4.35 -12.94
CA ARG A 102 -4.34 -5.09 -12.50
C ARG A 102 -4.07 -4.95 -11.01
N ILE A 103 -4.35 -3.79 -10.41
CA ILE A 103 -4.14 -3.57 -8.98
C ILE A 103 -5.23 -4.27 -8.14
N ALA A 104 -6.45 -4.40 -8.66
CA ALA A 104 -7.48 -5.19 -7.99
C ALA A 104 -7.13 -6.69 -8.02
N GLU A 105 -6.63 -7.19 -9.15
CA GLU A 105 -6.13 -8.56 -9.31
C GLU A 105 -4.93 -8.82 -8.39
N ASP A 106 -3.91 -7.95 -8.41
CA ASP A 106 -2.74 -8.05 -7.52
C ASP A 106 -3.16 -8.07 -6.04
N LEU A 107 -4.20 -7.31 -5.67
CA LEU A 107 -4.70 -7.27 -4.29
C LEU A 107 -5.36 -8.61 -3.88
N VAL A 108 -6.09 -9.25 -4.78
CA VAL A 108 -6.64 -10.60 -4.58
C VAL A 108 -5.50 -11.60 -4.37
N GLU A 109 -4.51 -11.58 -5.26
CA GLU A 109 -3.35 -12.47 -5.16
C GLU A 109 -2.58 -12.27 -3.85
N ASN A 110 -2.40 -11.02 -3.40
CA ASN A 110 -1.75 -10.72 -2.13
C ASN A 110 -2.53 -11.30 -0.93
N LEU A 111 -3.86 -11.18 -0.91
CA LEU A 111 -4.69 -11.76 0.16
C LEU A 111 -4.58 -13.29 0.19
N GLN A 112 -4.54 -13.93 -0.98
CA GLN A 112 -4.37 -15.38 -1.10
C GLN A 112 -2.98 -15.84 -0.66
N GLN A 113 -1.93 -15.11 -1.05
CA GLN A 113 -0.54 -15.36 -0.63
C GLN A 113 -0.35 -15.20 0.88
N LEU A 114 -1.12 -14.31 1.51
CA LEU A 114 -1.17 -14.17 2.97
C LEU A 114 -1.89 -15.33 3.68
N GLY A 115 -2.49 -16.26 2.92
CA GLY A 115 -3.20 -17.42 3.45
C GLY A 115 -4.68 -17.18 3.74
N ILE A 116 -5.24 -16.02 3.39
CA ILE A 116 -6.66 -15.70 3.58
C ILE A 116 -7.46 -16.30 2.43
N ASN A 117 -7.50 -17.64 2.37
CA ASN A 117 -8.03 -18.38 1.22
C ASN A 117 -9.47 -18.87 1.42
N HIS A 118 -10.06 -18.64 2.60
CA HIS A 118 -11.42 -19.09 2.92
C HIS A 118 -12.51 -18.22 2.28
N LEU A 119 -12.17 -17.13 1.60
CA LEU A 119 -13.10 -16.20 0.97
C LEU A 119 -13.12 -16.36 -0.54
N ASN A 120 -14.29 -16.12 -1.14
CA ASN A 120 -14.46 -16.10 -2.58
C ASN A 120 -14.22 -14.66 -3.09
N TYR A 121 -12.99 -14.36 -3.49
CA TYR A 121 -12.61 -13.03 -3.97
C TYR A 121 -13.00 -12.79 -5.43
N ILE A 122 -13.60 -11.64 -5.69
CA ILE A 122 -13.93 -11.15 -7.03
C ILE A 122 -13.24 -9.79 -7.21
N PRO A 123 -12.22 -9.67 -8.09
CA PRO A 123 -11.58 -8.38 -8.33
C PRO A 123 -12.59 -7.41 -8.96
N TYR A 124 -12.61 -6.18 -8.46
CA TYR A 124 -13.50 -5.11 -8.93
C TYR A 124 -12.70 -3.83 -9.18
N TRP A 125 -13.05 -3.12 -10.25
CA TRP A 125 -12.56 -1.78 -10.51
C TRP A 125 -13.67 -0.90 -11.10
N PRO A 126 -13.66 0.42 -10.88
CA PRO A 126 -14.64 1.31 -11.49
C PRO A 126 -14.66 1.15 -13.02
N GLY A 127 -15.83 0.83 -13.57
CA GLY A 127 -16.03 0.59 -15.00
C GLY A 127 -15.87 -0.86 -15.45
N CYS A 128 -15.79 -1.85 -14.54
CA CYS A 128 -15.85 -3.26 -14.92
C CYS A 128 -17.30 -3.73 -15.19
N ASP A 129 -17.47 -4.67 -16.11
CA ASP A 129 -18.77 -5.25 -16.51
C ASP A 129 -19.24 -6.38 -15.58
N ILE A 130 -19.12 -6.17 -14.26
CA ILE A 130 -19.59 -7.13 -13.24
C ILE A 130 -20.87 -6.59 -12.61
N ASP A 131 -21.93 -7.41 -12.56
CA ASP A 131 -23.09 -7.10 -11.74
C ASP A 131 -22.70 -7.19 -10.26
N THR A 132 -22.64 -6.04 -9.60
CA THR A 132 -22.26 -5.98 -8.18
C THR A 132 -23.44 -6.20 -7.24
N THR A 133 -24.68 -6.25 -7.74
CA THR A 133 -25.91 -6.37 -6.93
C THR A 133 -25.91 -7.59 -5.99
N PRO A 134 -25.43 -8.78 -6.40
CA PRO A 134 -25.44 -9.96 -5.54
C PRO A 134 -24.44 -9.91 -4.37
N TYR A 135 -23.53 -8.93 -4.35
CA TYR A 135 -22.45 -8.87 -3.38
C TYR A 135 -22.77 -7.88 -2.27
N ASP A 136 -22.78 -8.36 -1.03
CA ASP A 136 -23.02 -7.52 0.16
C ASP A 136 -21.74 -6.93 0.75
N THR A 137 -20.58 -7.57 0.48
CA THR A 137 -19.29 -7.24 1.10
C THR A 137 -18.29 -6.73 0.08
N VAL A 138 -17.68 -5.58 0.39
CA VAL A 138 -16.58 -5.00 -0.37
C VAL A 138 -15.36 -4.83 0.52
N VAL A 139 -14.23 -5.28 0.03
CA VAL A 139 -12.89 -5.07 0.58
C VAL A 139 -12.15 -4.11 -0.33
N TYR A 140 -11.48 -3.11 0.23
CA TYR A 140 -10.74 -2.14 -0.57
C TYR A 140 -9.49 -1.65 0.16
N ALA A 141 -8.49 -1.18 -0.59
CA ALA A 141 -7.29 -0.57 -0.05
C ALA A 141 -7.22 0.91 -0.42
N GLY A 142 -7.23 1.79 0.58
CA GLY A 142 -7.12 3.24 0.46
C GLY A 142 -8.44 3.91 0.06
N PHE A 143 -8.87 3.73 -1.18
CA PHE A 143 -9.85 4.63 -1.81
C PHE A 143 -11.27 4.05 -1.81
N ARG A 144 -12.12 4.56 -0.91
CA ARG A 144 -13.55 4.19 -0.88
C ARG A 144 -14.28 4.55 -2.18
N SER A 145 -13.85 5.60 -2.88
CA SER A 145 -14.41 6.02 -4.17
C SER A 145 -14.22 4.99 -5.30
N TYR A 146 -13.41 3.96 -5.10
CA TYR A 146 -13.29 2.85 -6.05
C TYR A 146 -14.28 1.73 -5.81
N CYS A 147 -15.06 1.78 -4.72
CA CYS A 147 -16.03 0.76 -4.39
C CYS A 147 -17.35 0.99 -5.15
N PRO A 148 -18.11 -0.08 -5.44
CA PRO A 148 -19.50 0.08 -5.82
C PRO A 148 -20.33 0.58 -4.62
N GLU A 149 -21.40 1.30 -4.90
CA GLU A 149 -22.31 1.83 -3.87
C GLU A 149 -23.32 0.78 -3.37
N ASN A 150 -24.04 1.14 -2.30
CA ASN A 150 -25.18 0.38 -1.76
C ASN A 150 -24.87 -1.05 -1.31
N LYS A 151 -23.67 -1.27 -0.77
CA LYS A 151 -23.24 -2.53 -0.16
C LYS A 151 -23.46 -2.49 1.35
N LYS A 152 -23.63 -3.64 1.98
CA LYS A 152 -23.89 -3.75 3.43
C LYS A 152 -22.62 -3.58 4.24
N VAL A 153 -21.51 -4.17 3.77
CA VAL A 153 -20.26 -4.23 4.50
C VAL A 153 -19.13 -3.65 3.65
N TYR A 154 -18.38 -2.72 4.23
CA TYR A 154 -17.16 -2.16 3.67
C TYR A 154 -15.99 -2.38 4.62
N ILE A 155 -14.98 -3.11 4.15
CA ILE A 155 -13.76 -3.41 4.88
C ILE A 155 -12.62 -2.64 4.22
N ASN A 156 -12.16 -1.59 4.89
CA ASN A 156 -10.98 -0.85 4.48
C ASN A 156 -9.73 -1.55 5.00
N LEU A 157 -8.85 -1.97 4.10
CA LEU A 157 -7.54 -2.54 4.45
C LEU A 157 -6.46 -1.48 4.68
N GLY A 158 -6.82 -0.20 4.60
CA GLY A 158 -5.89 0.91 4.69
C GLY A 158 -5.12 1.14 3.38
N TYR A 159 -4.14 2.05 3.42
CA TYR A 159 -3.25 2.28 2.30
C TYR A 159 -2.15 1.22 2.27
N ARG A 160 -1.82 0.73 1.07
CA ARG A 160 -0.70 -0.22 0.90
C ARG A 160 0.62 0.49 1.13
N ASN A 161 1.53 -0.11 1.90
CA ASN A 161 2.85 0.44 2.22
C ASN A 161 3.86 0.16 1.09
N ILE A 162 5.06 0.75 1.11
CA ILE A 162 6.13 0.55 0.11
C ILE A 162 6.98 -0.65 0.53
N THR A 163 7.20 -1.61 -0.38
CA THR A 163 7.97 -2.83 -0.05
C THR A 163 9.42 -2.51 0.33
N PRO A 164 10.05 -3.32 1.22
CA PRO A 164 11.48 -3.19 1.53
C PRO A 164 12.38 -3.21 0.30
N SER A 165 12.01 -3.95 -0.75
CA SER A 165 12.77 -4.01 -2.01
C SER A 165 12.85 -2.66 -2.72
N THR A 166 11.74 -1.90 -2.77
CA THR A 166 11.72 -0.54 -3.32
C THR A 166 12.58 0.41 -2.50
N LEU A 167 12.60 0.24 -1.18
CA LEU A 167 13.36 1.08 -0.27
C LEU A 167 14.86 0.80 -0.39
N ALA A 168 15.24 -0.46 -0.56
CA ALA A 168 16.62 -0.86 -0.86
C ALA A 168 17.10 -0.30 -2.22
N GLU A 169 16.21 -0.21 -3.22
CA GLU A 169 16.48 0.42 -4.51
C GLU A 169 16.82 1.91 -4.33
N ILE A 170 16.06 2.64 -3.51
CA ILE A 170 16.35 4.04 -3.15
C ILE A 170 17.70 4.15 -2.44
N VAL A 171 17.94 3.33 -1.41
CA VAL A 171 19.22 3.31 -0.67
C VAL A 171 20.41 3.14 -1.61
N LYS A 172 20.29 2.21 -2.58
CA LYS A 172 21.33 1.95 -3.57
C LYS A 172 21.56 3.14 -4.49
N ILE A 173 20.50 3.75 -5.03
CA ILE A 173 20.62 4.84 -6.01
C ILE A 173 21.28 6.08 -5.39
N TYR A 174 20.91 6.41 -4.15
CA TYR A 174 21.44 7.58 -3.44
C TYR A 174 22.69 7.26 -2.60
N ASN A 175 23.23 6.04 -2.70
CA ASN A 175 24.39 5.57 -1.93
C ASN A 175 24.25 5.86 -0.42
N LEU A 176 23.06 5.58 0.13
CA LEU A 176 22.75 5.80 1.54
C LEU A 176 23.25 4.62 2.39
N PRO A 177 23.52 4.85 3.69
CA PRO A 177 23.77 3.77 4.63
C PRO A 177 22.67 2.70 4.61
N PRO A 178 23.00 1.40 4.64
CA PRO A 178 21.99 0.33 4.73
C PRO A 178 21.10 0.44 5.97
N ASP A 179 21.55 1.12 7.02
CA ASP A 179 20.81 1.32 8.27
C ASP A 179 19.46 2.02 8.10
N PHE A 180 19.26 2.74 6.98
CA PHE A 180 17.94 3.24 6.59
C PHE A 180 16.89 2.14 6.48
N LEU A 181 17.29 0.88 6.26
CA LEU A 181 16.39 -0.26 6.19
C LEU A 181 16.04 -0.85 7.57
N ASN A 182 16.79 -0.52 8.62
CA ASN A 182 16.58 -1.08 9.96
C ASN A 182 15.24 -0.62 10.57
N GLN A 183 14.68 0.50 10.14
CA GLN A 183 13.40 0.96 10.67
C GLN A 183 12.18 0.16 10.17
N PHE A 184 12.32 -0.71 9.16
CA PHE A 184 11.18 -1.44 8.59
C PHE A 184 10.74 -2.65 9.38
N HIS A 185 11.65 -3.32 10.09
CA HIS A 185 11.30 -4.53 10.83
C HIS A 185 10.64 -4.19 12.18
N ILE A 186 10.94 -3.03 12.77
CA ILE A 186 10.43 -2.64 14.09
C ILE A 186 8.89 -2.61 14.13
N PRO A 187 8.18 -1.94 13.20
CA PRO A 187 6.71 -1.94 13.21
C PRO A 187 6.11 -3.34 13.08
N VAL A 188 6.69 -4.19 12.24
CA VAL A 188 6.24 -5.58 12.04
C VAL A 188 6.39 -6.37 13.34
N MET A 189 7.54 -6.26 14.01
CA MET A 189 7.78 -6.94 15.28
C MET A 189 6.88 -6.42 16.40
N GLN A 190 6.69 -5.10 16.50
CA GLN A 190 5.77 -4.49 17.47
C GLN A 190 4.34 -5.01 17.29
N GLN A 191 3.89 -5.13 16.04
CA GLN A 191 2.57 -5.64 15.73
C GLN A 191 2.43 -7.13 16.06
N LEU A 192 3.43 -7.94 15.73
CA LEU A 192 3.44 -9.36 16.11
C LEU A 192 3.36 -9.52 17.63
N VAL A 193 4.19 -8.78 18.38
CA VAL A 193 4.18 -8.80 19.85
C VAL A 193 2.82 -8.37 20.40
N SER A 194 2.21 -7.32 19.83
CA SER A 194 0.86 -6.87 20.22
C SER A 194 -0.19 -7.96 20.03
N GLU A 195 -0.15 -8.67 18.91
CA GLU A 195 -1.08 -9.77 18.61
C GLU A 195 -0.87 -10.97 19.55
N LEU A 196 0.38 -11.27 19.90
CA LEU A 196 0.69 -12.33 20.87
C LEU A 196 0.15 -12.01 22.27
N TYR A 197 0.31 -10.77 22.75
CA TYR A 197 -0.30 -10.32 24.01
C TYR A 197 -1.83 -10.43 23.96
N HIS A 198 -2.46 -9.99 22.87
CA HIS A 198 -3.91 -10.09 22.72
C HIS A 198 -4.41 -11.53 22.82
N ARG A 199 -3.71 -12.49 22.20
CA ARG A 199 -4.04 -13.92 22.30
C ARG A 199 -3.85 -14.47 23.71
N GLN A 200 -2.81 -14.05 24.43
CA GLN A 200 -2.57 -14.45 25.81
C GLN A 200 -3.70 -13.97 26.73
N ASP A 201 -4.20 -12.75 26.53
CA ASP A 201 -5.31 -12.19 27.29
C ASP A 201 -6.60 -13.00 27.05
N ILE A 202 -6.93 -13.32 25.79
CA ILE A 202 -8.07 -14.16 25.42
C ILE A 202 -7.96 -15.56 26.07
N HIS A 203 -6.75 -16.15 26.04
CA HIS A 203 -6.53 -17.46 26.65
C HIS A 203 -6.79 -17.43 28.16
N THR A 204 -6.29 -16.41 28.85
CA THR A 204 -6.46 -16.21 30.29
C THR A 204 -7.94 -16.03 30.66
N GLN A 205 -8.67 -15.20 29.91
CA GLN A 205 -10.11 -15.01 30.11
C GLN A 205 -10.91 -16.31 29.93
N ASN A 206 -10.58 -17.11 28.91
CA ASN A 206 -11.24 -18.39 28.66
C ASN A 206 -10.96 -19.44 29.76
N GLN A 207 -9.79 -19.38 30.42
CA GLN A 207 -9.50 -20.24 31.57
C GLN A 207 -10.35 -19.83 32.78
N LEU A 208 -10.48 -18.53 33.06
CA LEU A 208 -11.31 -18.01 34.17
C LEU A 208 -12.80 -18.31 33.99
N LEU A 209 -13.30 -18.35 32.76
CA LEU A 209 -14.69 -18.73 32.48
C LEU A 209 -14.97 -20.23 32.64
N LYS A 210 -13.93 -21.06 32.69
CA LYS A 210 -14.03 -22.52 32.85
C LYS A 210 -13.82 -22.99 34.30
N SER A 211 -13.39 -22.11 35.20
CA SER A 211 -13.26 -22.32 36.64
C SER A 211 -14.50 -21.86 37.38
#